data_AF-A0A7J3KZM3-F1
#
_entry.id   AF-A0A7J3KZM3-F1
#
_cell.length_a   1.000
_cell.length_b   1.000
_cell.length_c   1.000
_cell.angle_alpha   90.00
_cell.angle_beta   90.00
_cell.angle_gamma   90.00
#
_symmetry.space_group_name_H-M   'P 1'
#
loop_
_entity.id
_entity.type
_entity.pdbx_description
1 polymer ?
#
loop_
_entity_poly.entity_id
_entity_poly.type
_entity_poly.pdbx_seq_one_letter_code
_entity_poly.pdbx_strand_id
1 'polypeptide(L)'
;MINQSDAQRGFISKARELAGRLSSLDWDDVLIVFHADADGTAAAAIACIALRDTGSSFCAMSIKQIDKETLEKIASFSKPVIFLDIGSGYLDEIKSVLDPSRVVILDHHEPEGDRGGILMLNPNEHGLNGGSDISGSGVSYLVFKNLVEDFSRMNELAIVGALADMQDVGPNRSLSGLNSTIVLEGEENGYVSVEEDFVFFGRETLPLHVSIASSSNFIIPGLTGDENVALNFLKSLGIEVREDDTWRTFNDLSE
;
A
#
# COMPACT_ATOMS: atom_id res chain seq x y z
N MET A 1 -15.93 -21.91 -10.80
CA MET A 1 -14.60 -21.31 -10.57
C MET A 1 -14.52 -20.07 -11.44
N ILE A 2 -14.46 -18.89 -10.82
CA ILE A 2 -14.21 -17.65 -11.55
C ILE A 2 -12.77 -17.72 -12.05
N ASN A 3 -12.53 -17.45 -13.33
CA ASN A 3 -11.19 -17.34 -13.88
C ASN A 3 -10.50 -16.13 -13.21
N GLN A 4 -9.28 -16.27 -12.69
CA GLN A 4 -8.58 -15.20 -11.97
C GLN A 4 -8.44 -13.93 -12.82
N SER A 5 -8.23 -14.08 -14.13
CA SER A 5 -8.21 -12.95 -15.08
C SER A 5 -9.56 -12.24 -15.22
N ASP A 6 -10.67 -12.96 -15.10
CA ASP A 6 -12.01 -12.36 -15.12
C ASP A 6 -12.32 -11.64 -13.81
N ALA A 7 -11.88 -12.18 -12.67
CA ALA A 7 -12.00 -11.52 -11.37
C ALA A 7 -11.23 -10.18 -11.34
N GLN A 8 -9.99 -10.17 -11.81
CA GLN A 8 -9.17 -8.96 -11.89
C GLN A 8 -9.80 -7.89 -12.81
N ARG A 9 -10.24 -8.27 -14.02
CA ARG A 9 -10.94 -7.34 -14.93
C ARG A 9 -12.24 -6.81 -14.33
N GLY A 10 -12.99 -7.68 -13.65
CA GLY A 10 -14.19 -7.29 -12.92
C GLY A 10 -13.90 -6.28 -11.82
N PHE A 11 -12.84 -6.51 -11.04
CA PHE A 11 -12.42 -5.61 -9.97
C PHE A 11 -12.00 -4.24 -10.48
N ILE A 12 -11.19 -4.18 -11.55
CA ILE A 12 -10.81 -2.90 -12.20
C ILE A 12 -12.06 -2.15 -12.71
N SER A 13 -13.02 -2.87 -13.29
CA SER A 13 -14.29 -2.27 -13.71
C SER A 13 -15.08 -1.70 -12.52
N LYS A 14 -15.05 -2.38 -11.36
CA LYS A 14 -15.71 -1.92 -10.13
C LYS A 14 -15.00 -0.73 -9.51
N ALA A 15 -13.68 -0.66 -9.57
CA ALA A 15 -12.92 0.51 -9.16
C ALA A 15 -13.31 1.75 -9.96
N ARG A 16 -13.45 1.61 -11.30
CA ARG A 16 -13.93 2.69 -12.17
C ARG A 16 -15.38 3.08 -11.87
N GLU A 17 -16.27 2.11 -11.64
CA GLU A 17 -17.66 2.39 -11.25
C GLU A 17 -17.73 3.16 -9.93
N LEU A 18 -16.95 2.74 -8.92
CA LEU A 18 -16.86 3.43 -7.64
C LEU A 18 -16.34 4.85 -7.84
N ALA A 19 -15.27 5.05 -8.60
CA ALA A 19 -14.77 6.38 -8.94
C ALA A 19 -15.86 7.27 -9.59
N GLY A 20 -16.66 6.74 -10.52
CA GLY A 20 -17.78 7.47 -11.10
C GLY A 20 -18.88 7.84 -10.11
N ARG A 21 -19.08 7.03 -9.05
CA ARG A 21 -19.96 7.40 -7.93
C ARG A 21 -19.32 8.44 -7.04
N LEU A 22 -18.03 8.28 -6.75
CA LEU A 22 -17.24 9.24 -5.98
C LEU A 22 -17.31 10.62 -6.63
N SER A 23 -17.11 10.77 -7.93
CA SER A 23 -17.18 12.08 -8.61
C SER A 23 -18.55 12.78 -8.52
N SER A 24 -19.61 12.05 -8.17
CA SER A 24 -20.95 12.60 -7.94
C SER A 24 -21.25 12.96 -6.47
N LEU A 25 -20.36 12.59 -5.55
CA LEU A 25 -20.48 12.93 -4.14
C LEU A 25 -20.04 14.38 -3.89
N ASP A 26 -20.63 14.98 -2.87
CA ASP A 26 -20.18 16.26 -2.33
C ASP A 26 -18.93 16.02 -1.46
N TRP A 27 -17.76 16.35 -2.00
CA TRP A 27 -16.46 16.20 -1.35
C TRP A 27 -16.05 17.40 -0.49
N ASP A 28 -16.96 18.34 -0.21
CA ASP A 28 -16.63 19.44 0.68
C ASP A 28 -16.35 18.93 2.09
N ASP A 29 -15.11 19.16 2.52
CA ASP A 29 -14.57 18.88 3.85
C ASP A 29 -14.65 17.40 4.25
N VAL A 30 -13.97 16.52 3.50
CA VAL A 30 -13.91 15.08 3.76
C VAL A 30 -12.87 14.72 4.82
N LEU A 31 -13.19 13.73 5.67
CA LEU A 31 -12.25 13.12 6.59
C LEU A 31 -11.69 11.83 6.00
N ILE A 32 -10.39 11.82 5.73
CA ILE A 32 -9.64 10.62 5.37
C ILE A 32 -9.15 9.97 6.66
N VAL A 33 -9.54 8.71 6.88
CA VAL A 33 -9.09 7.88 7.98
C VAL A 33 -8.29 6.74 7.39
N PHE A 34 -7.08 6.50 7.88
CA PHE A 34 -6.21 5.48 7.29
C PHE A 34 -5.42 4.70 8.34
N HIS A 35 -5.04 3.47 8.01
CA HIS A 35 -4.24 2.64 8.88
C HIS A 35 -2.84 3.23 9.12
N ALA A 36 -2.33 3.10 10.35
CA ALA A 36 -1.09 3.71 10.79
C ALA A 36 0.15 2.85 10.48
N ASP A 37 0.28 2.44 9.22
CA ASP A 37 1.44 1.77 8.64
C ASP A 37 1.79 2.37 7.27
N ALA A 38 2.67 1.72 6.52
CA ALA A 38 3.11 2.21 5.22
C ALA A 38 2.08 2.01 4.10
N ASP A 39 1.26 0.95 4.13
CA ASP A 39 0.22 0.74 3.11
C ASP A 39 -0.92 1.76 3.27
N GLY A 40 -1.43 1.94 4.49
CA GLY A 40 -2.40 2.97 4.81
C GLY A 40 -1.88 4.39 4.56
N THR A 41 -0.60 4.66 4.85
CA THR A 41 0.01 5.97 4.54
C THR A 41 0.11 6.21 3.03
N ALA A 42 0.51 5.21 2.24
CA ALA A 42 0.54 5.30 0.79
C ALA A 42 -0.87 5.50 0.20
N ALA A 43 -1.86 4.74 0.71
CA ALA A 43 -3.26 4.89 0.35
C ALA A 43 -3.79 6.31 0.62
N ALA A 44 -3.47 6.86 1.79
CA ALA A 44 -3.84 8.22 2.16
C ALA A 44 -3.17 9.27 1.26
N ALA A 45 -1.89 9.10 0.92
CA ALA A 45 -1.19 10.00 0.01
C ALA A 45 -1.83 10.01 -1.39
N ILE A 46 -2.16 8.83 -1.92
CA ILE A 46 -2.90 8.66 -3.17
C ILE A 46 -4.23 9.44 -3.11
N ALA A 47 -5.04 9.22 -2.08
CA ALA A 47 -6.33 9.89 -1.91
C ALA A 47 -6.19 11.42 -1.79
N CYS A 48 -5.23 11.89 -0.97
CA CYS A 48 -4.97 13.32 -0.76
C CYS A 48 -4.56 14.02 -2.06
N ILE A 49 -3.70 13.39 -2.86
CA ILE A 49 -3.25 13.97 -4.14
C ILE A 49 -4.42 14.04 -5.11
N ALA A 50 -5.25 12.98 -5.17
CA ALA A 50 -6.42 12.95 -6.04
C ALA A 50 -7.46 14.02 -5.66
N LEU A 51 -7.83 14.09 -4.38
CA LEU A 51 -8.82 15.05 -3.89
C LEU A 51 -8.33 16.50 -4.03
N ARG A 52 -7.03 16.75 -3.85
CA ARG A 52 -6.45 18.08 -4.10
C ARG A 52 -6.59 18.48 -5.57
N ASP A 53 -6.38 17.55 -6.50
CA ASP A 53 -6.47 17.82 -7.94
C ASP A 53 -7.92 18.12 -8.38
N THR A 54 -8.89 17.44 -7.77
CA THR A 54 -10.32 17.73 -8.00
C THR A 54 -10.83 18.98 -7.28
N GLY A 55 -9.98 19.69 -6.55
CA GLY A 55 -10.33 20.91 -5.80
C GLY A 55 -11.10 20.66 -4.50
N SER A 56 -11.12 19.42 -4.01
CA SER A 56 -11.83 19.02 -2.79
C SER A 56 -11.02 19.36 -1.54
N SER A 57 -11.70 19.81 -0.48
CA SER A 57 -11.08 20.04 0.82
C SER A 57 -11.12 18.78 1.68
N PHE A 58 -10.05 18.51 2.43
CA PHE A 58 -9.96 17.32 3.27
C PHE A 58 -9.11 17.50 4.52
N CYS A 59 -9.33 16.64 5.51
CA CYS A 59 -8.48 16.41 6.66
C CYS A 59 -8.07 14.92 6.69
N ALA A 60 -6.85 14.61 7.12
CA ALA A 60 -6.38 13.22 7.23
C ALA A 60 -6.06 12.85 8.69
N MET A 61 -6.44 11.65 9.09
CA MET A 61 -6.23 11.10 10.44
C MET A 61 -5.76 9.65 10.36
N SER A 62 -4.54 9.38 10.83
CA SER A 62 -4.02 8.01 10.97
C SER A 62 -4.56 7.35 12.23
N ILE A 63 -4.93 6.07 12.15
CA ILE A 63 -5.38 5.25 13.28
C ILE A 63 -4.72 3.88 13.26
N LYS A 64 -4.47 3.30 14.44
CA LYS A 64 -3.93 1.94 14.55
C LYS A 64 -5.00 0.85 14.49
N GLN A 65 -6.22 1.20 14.90
CA GLN A 65 -7.35 0.28 14.98
C GLN A 65 -8.63 1.11 15.08
N ILE A 66 -9.76 0.48 14.77
CA ILE A 66 -11.08 1.06 15.01
C ILE A 66 -11.58 0.56 16.37
N ASP A 67 -11.78 1.51 17.28
CA ASP A 67 -12.45 1.28 18.56
C ASP A 67 -13.52 2.36 18.79
N LYS A 68 -14.27 2.20 19.87
CA LYS A 68 -15.38 3.10 20.21
C LYS A 68 -14.93 4.56 20.33
N GLU A 69 -13.80 4.82 20.98
CA GLU A 69 -13.27 6.19 21.15
C GLU A 69 -12.89 6.81 19.80
N THR A 70 -12.25 6.01 18.93
CA THR A 70 -11.90 6.42 17.58
C THR A 70 -13.13 6.76 16.75
N LEU A 71 -14.18 5.93 16.80
CA LEU A 71 -15.43 6.18 16.07
C LEU A 71 -16.18 7.41 16.61
N GLU A 72 -16.25 7.59 17.93
CA GLU A 72 -16.85 8.79 18.54
C GLU A 72 -16.10 10.06 18.12
N LYS A 73 -14.77 10.01 18.04
CA LYS A 73 -13.94 11.10 17.54
C LYS A 73 -14.20 11.37 16.05
N ILE A 74 -14.26 10.34 15.20
CA ILE A 74 -14.59 10.46 13.78
C ILE A 74 -15.97 11.12 13.60
N ALA A 75 -16.97 10.65 14.35
CA ALA A 75 -18.34 11.17 14.31
C ALA A 75 -18.41 12.65 14.71
N SER A 76 -17.58 13.08 15.66
CA SER A 76 -17.56 14.48 16.14
C SER A 76 -17.24 15.50 15.03
N PHE A 77 -16.55 15.09 13.96
CA PHE A 77 -16.26 15.96 12.82
C PHE A 77 -17.49 16.22 11.95
N SER A 78 -18.50 15.33 11.95
CA SER A 78 -19.72 15.43 11.12
C SER A 78 -19.46 15.52 9.60
N LYS A 79 -18.32 14.98 9.15
CA LYS A 79 -17.84 14.98 7.75
C LYS A 79 -18.16 13.66 7.03
N PRO A 80 -18.21 13.64 5.68
CA PRO A 80 -18.08 12.39 4.94
C PRO A 80 -16.73 11.74 5.27
N VAL A 81 -16.68 10.41 5.32
CA VAL A 81 -15.49 9.67 5.76
C VAL A 81 -15.05 8.69 4.67
N ILE A 82 -13.75 8.71 4.34
CA ILE A 82 -13.11 7.65 3.56
C ILE A 82 -12.18 6.89 4.49
N PHE A 83 -12.43 5.60 4.69
CA PHE A 83 -11.47 4.69 5.31
C PHE A 83 -10.59 4.06 4.24
N LEU A 84 -9.28 4.08 4.47
CA LEU A 84 -8.25 3.57 3.57
C LEU A 84 -7.38 2.56 4.32
N ASP A 85 -7.25 1.36 3.75
CA ASP A 85 -6.50 0.25 4.35
C ASP A 85 -7.01 -0.21 5.73
N ILE A 86 -8.24 0.16 6.06
CA ILE A 86 -8.91 -0.23 7.28
C ILE A 86 -10.42 -0.08 7.11
N GLY A 87 -11.19 -0.81 7.91
CA GLY A 87 -12.62 -0.63 8.07
C GLY A 87 -13.48 -1.80 7.59
N SER A 88 -12.99 -2.65 6.68
CA SER A 88 -13.81 -3.79 6.22
C SER A 88 -14.07 -4.80 7.32
N GLY A 89 -13.17 -4.93 8.29
CA GLY A 89 -13.36 -5.77 9.49
C GLY A 89 -14.23 -5.14 10.60
N TYR A 90 -14.79 -3.94 10.39
CA TYR A 90 -15.48 -3.16 11.42
C TYR A 90 -16.84 -2.60 10.95
N LEU A 91 -17.51 -3.29 10.02
CA LEU A 91 -18.68 -2.74 9.34
C LEU A 91 -19.82 -2.45 10.31
N ASP A 92 -20.10 -3.35 11.25
CA ASP A 92 -21.20 -3.19 12.21
C ASP A 92 -20.89 -2.08 13.23
N GLU A 93 -19.65 -1.97 13.69
CA GLU A 93 -19.17 -0.90 14.57
C GLU A 93 -19.27 0.47 13.88
N ILE A 94 -18.79 0.57 12.63
CA ILE A 94 -18.86 1.80 11.83
C ILE A 94 -20.32 2.24 11.67
N LYS A 95 -21.21 1.35 11.24
CA LYS A 95 -22.64 1.67 11.05
C LYS A 95 -23.35 2.04 12.36
N SER A 96 -22.86 1.56 13.51
CA SER A 96 -23.48 1.86 14.81
C SER A 96 -23.29 3.33 15.24
N VAL A 97 -22.30 4.02 14.65
CA VAL A 97 -21.92 5.39 15.02
C VAL A 97 -22.04 6.37 13.85
N LEU A 98 -21.67 5.95 12.64
CA LEU A 98 -21.61 6.80 11.45
C LEU A 98 -22.79 6.53 10.52
N ASP A 99 -23.25 7.56 9.81
CA ASP A 99 -24.23 7.42 8.73
C ASP A 99 -23.62 6.62 7.56
N PRO A 100 -24.10 5.39 7.27
CA PRO A 100 -23.53 4.53 6.24
C PRO A 100 -23.52 5.17 4.85
N SER A 101 -24.44 6.10 4.57
CA SER A 101 -24.53 6.79 3.27
C SER A 101 -23.41 7.80 3.03
N ARG A 102 -22.66 8.16 4.08
CA ARG A 102 -21.54 9.12 4.05
C ARG A 102 -20.18 8.45 4.28
N VAL A 103 -20.13 7.12 4.19
CA VAL A 103 -18.91 6.33 4.42
C VAL A 103 -18.47 5.61 3.15
N VAL A 104 -17.19 5.76 2.84
CA VAL A 104 -16.48 5.01 1.80
C VAL A 104 -15.38 4.17 2.47
N ILE A 105 -15.21 2.92 2.05
CA ILE A 105 -14.13 2.02 2.52
C ILE A 105 -13.38 1.45 1.32
N LEU A 106 -12.08 1.71 1.24
CA LEU A 106 -11.16 1.11 0.28
C LEU A 106 -10.14 0.29 1.07
N ASP A 107 -10.34 -1.03 1.10
CA ASP A 107 -9.63 -1.92 2.02
C ASP A 107 -9.38 -3.28 1.35
N HIS A 108 -8.41 -4.03 1.87
CA HIS A 108 -8.02 -5.36 1.42
C HIS A 108 -8.15 -6.44 2.50
N HIS A 109 -8.39 -6.05 3.76
CA HIS A 109 -8.61 -6.99 4.86
C HIS A 109 -9.90 -7.81 4.68
N GLU A 110 -10.00 -8.95 5.38
CA GLU A 110 -11.23 -9.75 5.36
C GLU A 110 -12.42 -8.93 5.88
N PRO A 111 -13.55 -8.83 5.13
CA PRO A 111 -14.72 -8.14 5.62
C PRO A 111 -15.42 -8.88 6.76
N GLU A 112 -15.83 -8.15 7.80
CA GLU A 112 -16.62 -8.68 8.92
C GLU A 112 -17.85 -7.79 9.16
N GLY A 113 -19.02 -8.43 9.32
CA GLY A 113 -20.31 -7.77 9.50
C GLY A 113 -21.07 -7.53 8.19
N ASP A 114 -22.09 -6.66 8.24
CA ASP A 114 -22.89 -6.30 7.07
C ASP A 114 -22.54 -4.89 6.57
N ARG A 115 -22.20 -4.70 5.30
CA ARG A 115 -21.87 -3.37 4.77
C ARG A 115 -23.06 -2.41 4.74
N GLY A 116 -24.30 -2.93 4.62
CA GLY A 116 -25.50 -2.10 4.49
C GLY A 116 -25.40 -1.04 3.38
N GLY A 117 -25.46 0.24 3.78
CA GLY A 117 -25.38 1.40 2.88
C GLY A 117 -23.97 1.89 2.54
N ILE A 118 -22.92 1.32 3.16
CA ILE A 118 -21.53 1.75 2.98
C ILE A 118 -21.07 1.52 1.54
N LEU A 119 -20.40 2.52 0.96
CA LEU A 119 -19.69 2.34 -0.31
C LEU A 119 -18.36 1.65 -0.02
N MET A 120 -18.19 0.44 -0.52
CA MET A 120 -16.97 -0.32 -0.29
C MET A 120 -16.45 -0.95 -1.58
N LEU A 121 -15.14 -0.98 -1.72
CA LEU A 121 -14.44 -1.84 -2.67
C LEU A 121 -13.40 -2.65 -1.90
N ASN A 122 -13.54 -3.97 -1.93
CA ASN A 122 -12.65 -4.90 -1.25
C ASN A 122 -12.41 -6.15 -2.11
N PRO A 123 -11.15 -6.56 -2.38
CA PRO A 123 -10.82 -7.69 -3.25
C PRO A 123 -11.47 -9.01 -2.84
N ASN A 124 -11.67 -9.25 -1.53
CA ASN A 124 -12.25 -10.49 -1.03
C ASN A 124 -13.71 -10.68 -1.47
N GLU A 125 -14.47 -9.59 -1.66
CA GLU A 125 -15.83 -9.64 -2.22
C GLU A 125 -15.88 -10.01 -3.71
N HIS A 126 -14.72 -10.01 -4.38
CA HIS A 126 -14.57 -10.26 -5.81
C HIS A 126 -13.79 -11.55 -6.12
N GLY A 127 -13.52 -12.38 -5.10
CA GLY A 127 -12.79 -13.64 -5.26
C GLY A 127 -11.29 -13.45 -5.50
N LEU A 128 -10.75 -12.31 -5.08
CA LEU A 128 -9.31 -12.02 -5.06
C LEU A 128 -8.80 -12.13 -3.62
N ASN A 129 -7.51 -12.42 -3.46
CA ASN A 129 -6.86 -12.55 -2.17
C ASN A 129 -6.29 -11.20 -1.71
N GLY A 130 -6.88 -10.60 -0.68
CA GLY A 130 -6.40 -9.34 -0.12
C GLY A 130 -4.96 -9.36 0.38
N GLY A 131 -4.40 -10.50 0.80
CA GLY A 131 -3.02 -10.59 1.29
C GLY A 131 -1.96 -10.76 0.20
N SER A 132 -2.31 -10.84 -1.08
CA SER A 132 -1.33 -11.10 -2.16
C SER A 132 -1.69 -10.57 -3.55
N ASP A 133 -2.98 -10.42 -3.86
CA ASP A 133 -3.41 -9.92 -5.17
C ASP A 133 -3.43 -8.39 -5.23
N ILE A 134 -3.75 -7.69 -4.12
CA ILE A 134 -3.78 -6.23 -4.04
C ILE A 134 -3.79 -5.72 -2.59
N SER A 135 -3.03 -4.66 -2.29
CA SER A 135 -3.03 -4.00 -0.98
C SER A 135 -4.04 -2.86 -0.88
N GLY A 136 -4.25 -2.28 0.31
CA GLY A 136 -5.10 -1.12 0.52
C GLY A 136 -4.69 0.10 -0.31
N SER A 137 -3.38 0.36 -0.47
CA SER A 137 -2.90 1.40 -1.38
C SER A 137 -3.12 1.04 -2.85
N GLY A 138 -3.03 -0.24 -3.22
CA GLY A 138 -3.39 -0.73 -4.55
C GLY A 138 -4.86 -0.50 -4.88
N VAL A 139 -5.77 -0.84 -3.95
CA VAL A 139 -7.22 -0.59 -4.10
C VAL A 139 -7.47 0.91 -4.26
N SER A 140 -6.83 1.72 -3.43
CA SER A 140 -6.93 3.19 -3.48
C SER A 140 -6.46 3.73 -4.83
N TYR A 141 -5.31 3.28 -5.33
CA TYR A 141 -4.78 3.68 -6.63
C TYR A 141 -5.75 3.34 -7.76
N LEU A 142 -6.28 2.12 -7.80
CA LEU A 142 -7.21 1.72 -8.85
C LEU A 142 -8.50 2.54 -8.87
N VAL A 143 -8.95 3.06 -7.73
CA VAL A 143 -10.11 3.96 -7.65
C VAL A 143 -9.72 5.38 -8.05
N PHE A 144 -8.78 5.98 -7.34
CA PHE A 144 -8.46 7.41 -7.47
C PHE A 144 -7.82 7.77 -8.81
N LYS A 145 -7.12 6.85 -9.49
CA LYS A 145 -6.60 7.08 -10.85
C LYS A 145 -7.67 7.36 -11.90
N ASN A 146 -8.94 7.04 -11.62
CA ASN A 146 -10.06 7.31 -12.51
C ASN A 146 -10.73 8.67 -12.22
N LEU A 147 -10.25 9.43 -11.21
CA LEU A 147 -10.78 10.76 -10.86
C LEU A 147 -9.93 11.91 -11.40
N VAL A 148 -8.68 11.64 -11.80
CA VAL A 148 -7.67 12.65 -12.11
C VAL A 148 -6.97 12.31 -13.42
N GLU A 149 -6.71 13.33 -14.24
CA GLU A 149 -5.87 13.22 -15.44
C GLU A 149 -4.40 13.08 -15.05
N ASP A 150 -3.63 12.29 -15.81
CA ASP A 150 -2.18 12.08 -15.58
C ASP A 150 -1.80 11.59 -14.17
N PHE A 151 -2.62 10.70 -13.60
CA PHE A 151 -2.41 10.14 -12.27
C PHE A 151 -1.47 8.92 -12.21
N SER A 152 -0.91 8.51 -13.35
CA SER A 152 -0.18 7.25 -13.51
C SER A 152 1.03 7.11 -12.58
N ARG A 153 1.72 8.21 -12.25
CA ARG A 153 2.89 8.19 -11.36
C ARG A 153 2.57 7.72 -9.94
N MET A 154 1.30 7.77 -9.54
CA MET A 154 0.89 7.32 -8.20
C MET A 154 0.92 5.79 -8.03
N ASN A 155 1.19 5.04 -9.09
CA ASN A 155 1.49 3.62 -8.97
C ASN A 155 2.74 3.35 -8.12
N GLU A 156 3.73 4.25 -8.10
CA GLU A 156 4.91 4.16 -7.24
C GLU A 156 4.49 3.99 -5.76
N LEU A 157 3.50 4.78 -5.31
CA LEU A 157 2.98 4.71 -3.95
C LEU A 157 2.21 3.41 -3.70
N ALA A 158 1.40 2.95 -4.66
CA ALA A 158 0.69 1.69 -4.55
C ALA A 158 1.64 0.49 -4.44
N ILE A 159 2.75 0.52 -5.18
CA ILE A 159 3.79 -0.51 -5.13
C ILE A 159 4.52 -0.47 -3.79
N VAL A 160 4.87 0.72 -3.29
CA VAL A 160 5.47 0.89 -1.96
C VAL A 160 4.58 0.30 -0.87
N GLY A 161 3.28 0.58 -0.90
CA GLY A 161 2.34 0.03 0.07
C GLY A 161 2.23 -1.49 -0.02
N ALA A 162 2.08 -2.04 -1.22
CA ALA A 162 2.03 -3.50 -1.42
C ALA A 162 3.32 -4.22 -0.95
N LEU A 163 4.49 -3.63 -1.17
CA LEU A 163 5.77 -4.17 -0.67
C LEU A 163 5.88 -4.07 0.85
N ALA A 164 5.43 -2.96 1.44
CA ALA A 164 5.45 -2.77 2.88
C ALA A 164 4.51 -3.75 3.60
N ASP A 165 3.42 -4.12 2.93
CA ASP A 165 2.44 -5.12 3.36
C ASP A 165 2.87 -6.57 3.03
N MET A 166 4.13 -6.75 2.59
CA MET A 166 4.76 -8.04 2.30
C MET A 166 4.00 -8.88 1.26
N GLN A 167 3.34 -8.25 0.28
CA GLN A 167 2.55 -8.94 -0.74
C GLN A 167 3.38 -9.50 -1.91
N ASP A 168 4.70 -9.35 -1.86
CA ASP A 168 5.68 -9.88 -2.81
C ASP A 168 5.95 -11.38 -2.59
N VAL A 169 4.88 -12.16 -2.56
CA VAL A 169 4.89 -13.60 -2.25
C VAL A 169 5.01 -14.50 -3.49
N GLY A 170 5.16 -13.92 -4.68
CA GLY A 170 5.37 -14.66 -5.92
C GLY A 170 6.81 -15.22 -6.05
N PRO A 171 7.10 -15.93 -7.16
CA PRO A 171 8.44 -16.39 -7.47
C PRO A 171 9.47 -15.24 -7.39
N ASN A 172 10.65 -15.50 -6.83
CA ASN A 172 11.72 -14.51 -6.67
C ASN A 172 11.26 -13.20 -5.99
N ARG A 173 10.32 -13.27 -5.02
CA ARG A 173 9.78 -12.09 -4.34
C ARG A 173 9.09 -11.11 -5.30
N SER A 174 8.39 -11.63 -6.31
CA SER A 174 7.61 -10.80 -7.23
C SER A 174 6.24 -10.44 -6.66
N LEU A 175 5.76 -9.23 -6.93
CA LEU A 175 4.34 -8.89 -6.80
C LEU A 175 3.50 -9.67 -7.83
N SER A 176 2.28 -10.07 -7.45
CA SER A 176 1.38 -10.88 -8.29
C SER A 176 -0.01 -10.24 -8.39
N GLY A 177 -0.97 -10.92 -9.04
CA GLY A 177 -2.35 -10.45 -9.05
C GLY A 177 -2.55 -9.09 -9.74
N LEU A 178 -3.28 -8.18 -9.08
CA LEU A 178 -3.44 -6.80 -9.55
C LEU A 178 -2.20 -5.96 -9.22
N ASN A 179 -1.44 -6.29 -8.18
CA ASN A 179 -0.17 -5.61 -7.90
C ASN A 179 0.78 -5.70 -9.11
N SER A 180 0.90 -6.87 -9.77
CA SER A 180 1.71 -6.99 -10.98
C SER A 180 1.17 -6.16 -12.15
N THR A 181 -0.14 -5.96 -12.23
CA THR A 181 -0.74 -5.06 -13.23
C THR A 181 -0.35 -3.60 -12.97
N ILE A 182 -0.31 -3.18 -11.70
CA ILE A 182 0.13 -1.83 -11.29
C ILE A 182 1.62 -1.63 -11.58
N VAL A 183 2.46 -2.65 -11.33
CA VAL A 183 3.89 -2.65 -11.67
C VAL A 183 4.09 -2.51 -13.18
N LEU A 184 3.42 -3.33 -13.99
CA LEU A 184 3.51 -3.27 -15.45
C LEU A 184 3.14 -1.89 -16.00
N GLU A 185 2.10 -1.26 -15.46
CA GLU A 185 1.75 0.11 -15.81
C GLU A 185 2.87 1.10 -15.47
N GLY A 186 3.62 0.88 -14.39
CA GLY A 186 4.79 1.68 -14.03
C GLY A 186 5.97 1.51 -14.96
N GLU A 187 6.25 0.27 -15.36
CA GLU A 187 7.29 -0.03 -16.33
C GLU A 187 6.97 0.56 -17.70
N GLU A 188 5.73 0.40 -18.19
CA GLU A 188 5.28 0.92 -19.49
C GLU A 188 5.38 2.45 -19.58
N ASN A 189 5.19 3.15 -18.45
CA ASN A 189 5.31 4.60 -18.38
C ASN A 189 6.70 5.09 -17.96
N GLY A 190 7.63 4.20 -17.65
CA GLY A 190 9.00 4.54 -17.24
C GLY A 190 9.15 5.14 -15.84
N TYR A 191 8.19 4.87 -14.94
CA TYR A 191 8.26 5.30 -13.53
C TYR A 191 8.92 4.25 -12.63
N VAL A 192 8.88 2.98 -13.02
CA VAL A 192 9.36 1.84 -12.24
C VAL A 192 10.21 0.94 -13.14
N SER A 193 11.25 0.33 -12.59
CA SER A 193 11.96 -0.80 -13.19
C SER A 193 11.91 -2.00 -12.24
N VAL A 194 11.80 -3.21 -12.81
CA VAL A 194 11.86 -4.46 -12.05
C VAL A 194 13.19 -5.15 -12.33
N GLU A 195 13.93 -5.45 -11.27
CA GLU A 195 15.25 -6.08 -11.32
C GLU A 195 15.29 -7.25 -10.32
N GLU A 196 16.08 -8.28 -10.64
CA GLU A 196 16.37 -9.38 -9.71
C GLU A 196 17.64 -9.05 -8.93
N ASP A 197 17.51 -8.84 -7.62
CA ASP A 197 18.63 -8.50 -6.75
C ASP A 197 18.38 -8.95 -5.30
N PHE A 198 19.36 -8.75 -4.42
CA PHE A 198 19.26 -9.01 -3.00
C PHE A 198 18.29 -8.05 -2.30
N VAL A 199 17.30 -8.64 -1.63
CA VAL A 199 16.24 -7.92 -0.90
C VAL A 199 16.70 -7.59 0.53
N PHE A 200 17.78 -6.82 0.65
CA PHE A 200 18.25 -6.34 1.96
C PHE A 200 17.58 -5.02 2.35
N PHE A 201 17.23 -4.91 3.64
CA PHE A 201 16.75 -3.65 4.20
C PHE A 201 17.86 -2.58 4.19
N GLY A 202 17.48 -1.34 3.90
CA GLY A 202 18.41 -0.21 3.88
C GLY A 202 19.39 -0.26 2.71
N ARG A 203 18.98 -0.84 1.56
CA ARG A 203 19.76 -0.92 0.32
C ARG A 203 20.52 0.37 -0.01
N GLU A 204 19.85 1.52 0.13
CA GLU A 204 20.42 2.84 -0.20
C GLU A 204 20.91 3.64 1.01
N THR A 205 20.61 3.19 2.23
CA THR A 205 20.78 4.02 3.43
C THR A 205 21.67 3.39 4.49
N LEU A 206 21.92 2.08 4.42
CA LEU A 206 22.74 1.35 5.36
C LEU A 206 24.04 0.87 4.71
N PRO A 207 25.16 0.91 5.45
CA PRO A 207 26.39 0.24 5.04
C PRO A 207 26.14 -1.24 4.71
N LEU A 208 26.83 -1.78 3.70
CA LEU A 208 26.68 -3.18 3.26
C LEU A 208 26.65 -4.20 4.42
N HIS A 209 27.65 -4.13 5.31
CA HIS A 209 27.77 -5.04 6.45
C HIS A 209 26.63 -4.90 7.47
N VAL A 210 26.11 -3.69 7.67
CA VAL A 210 24.97 -3.43 8.57
C VAL A 210 23.69 -3.96 7.95
N SER A 211 23.48 -3.71 6.65
CA SER A 211 22.32 -4.18 5.90
C SER A 211 22.24 -5.72 5.88
N ILE A 212 23.37 -6.41 5.67
CA ILE A 212 23.47 -7.88 5.74
C ILE A 212 23.18 -8.39 7.16
N ALA A 213 23.83 -7.81 8.17
CA ALA A 213 23.66 -8.24 9.56
C ALA A 213 22.24 -7.99 10.09
N SER A 214 21.57 -6.95 9.58
CA SER A 214 20.20 -6.57 9.94
C SER A 214 19.12 -7.31 9.16
N SER A 215 19.48 -8.30 8.34
CA SER A 215 18.49 -9.07 7.56
C SER A 215 17.46 -9.74 8.49
N SER A 216 16.23 -9.25 8.44
CA SER A 216 15.08 -9.79 9.17
C SER A 216 14.23 -10.75 8.33
N ASN A 217 14.27 -10.60 7.00
CA ASN A 217 13.41 -11.35 6.07
C ASN A 217 13.95 -12.76 5.80
N PHE A 218 15.24 -12.98 6.02
CA PHE A 218 15.89 -14.28 5.94
C PHE A 218 17.14 -14.29 6.83
N ILE A 219 17.42 -15.44 7.42
CA ILE A 219 18.63 -15.64 8.23
C ILE A 219 19.75 -16.11 7.31
N ILE A 220 20.87 -15.38 7.31
CA ILE A 220 22.12 -15.82 6.70
C ILE A 220 22.97 -16.48 7.78
N PRO A 221 23.15 -17.81 7.75
CA PRO A 221 23.91 -18.53 8.76
C PRO A 221 25.30 -17.93 8.98
N GLY A 222 25.56 -17.49 10.20
CA GLY A 222 26.84 -16.90 10.60
C GLY A 222 27.03 -15.42 10.29
N LEU A 223 26.11 -14.74 9.58
CA LEU A 223 26.21 -13.30 9.30
C LEU A 223 25.11 -12.49 9.99
N THR A 224 23.86 -12.98 9.97
CA THR A 224 22.73 -12.27 10.57
C THR A 224 22.95 -12.08 12.07
N GLY A 225 22.79 -10.85 12.55
CA GLY A 225 22.97 -10.45 13.94
C GLY A 225 24.38 -10.03 14.34
N ASP A 226 25.37 -10.11 13.44
CA ASP A 226 26.75 -9.69 13.74
C ASP A 226 27.38 -8.85 12.60
N GLU A 227 27.36 -7.54 12.78
CA GLU A 227 27.93 -6.56 11.83
C GLU A 227 29.44 -6.76 11.60
N ASN A 228 30.19 -7.19 12.63
CA ASN A 228 31.63 -7.39 12.51
C ASN A 228 31.94 -8.65 11.68
N VAL A 229 31.15 -9.71 11.86
CA VAL A 229 31.30 -10.92 11.05
C VAL A 229 30.89 -10.65 9.60
N ALA A 230 29.79 -9.93 9.37
CA ALA A 230 29.40 -9.50 8.02
C ALA A 230 30.48 -8.64 7.35
N LEU A 231 31.08 -7.69 8.09
CA LEU A 231 32.17 -6.86 7.60
C LEU A 231 33.41 -7.68 7.22
N ASN A 232 33.82 -8.61 8.07
CA ASN A 232 34.96 -9.48 7.82
C ASN A 232 34.70 -10.44 6.65
N PHE A 233 33.46 -10.93 6.52
CA PHE A 233 33.03 -11.75 5.40
C PHE A 233 33.16 -10.98 4.08
N LEU A 234 32.60 -9.77 3.97
CA LEU A 234 32.74 -8.92 2.79
C LEU A 234 34.20 -8.65 2.43
N LYS A 235 35.03 -8.33 3.42
CA LYS A 235 36.49 -8.16 3.22
C LYS A 235 37.17 -9.43 2.73
N SER A 236 36.77 -10.60 3.23
CA SER A 236 37.33 -11.89 2.81
C SER A 236 37.00 -12.24 1.35
N LEU A 237 35.88 -11.69 0.84
CA LEU A 237 35.48 -11.78 -0.57
C LEU A 237 36.16 -10.73 -1.46
N GLY A 238 36.96 -9.82 -0.89
CA GLY A 238 37.57 -8.71 -1.63
C GLY A 238 36.59 -7.58 -1.98
N ILE A 239 35.42 -7.53 -1.33
CA ILE A 239 34.44 -6.45 -1.55
C ILE A 239 34.89 -5.22 -0.75
N GLU A 240 35.14 -4.13 -1.47
CA GLU A 240 35.42 -2.83 -0.86
C GLU A 240 34.15 -2.27 -0.22
N VAL A 241 34.17 -2.15 1.11
CA VAL A 241 33.03 -1.68 1.93
C VAL A 241 33.08 -0.19 2.22
N ARG A 242 34.16 0.50 1.84
CA ARG A 242 34.33 1.94 2.01
C ARG A 242 34.90 2.52 0.72
N GLU A 243 34.47 3.74 0.43
CA GLU A 243 35.07 4.62 -0.57
C GLU A 243 35.41 5.93 0.16
N ASP A 244 36.68 6.30 0.14
CA ASP A 244 37.25 7.36 0.98
C ASP A 244 36.83 7.22 2.46
N ASP A 245 36.15 8.23 3.00
CA ASP A 245 35.65 8.24 4.37
C ASP A 245 34.21 7.73 4.51
N THR A 246 33.56 7.35 3.41
CA THR A 246 32.16 6.90 3.40
C THR A 246 32.03 5.39 3.37
N TRP A 247 30.95 4.88 3.97
CA TRP A 247 30.59 3.48 3.87
C TRP A 247 29.77 3.25 2.61
N ARG A 248 30.13 2.23 1.85
CA ARG A 248 29.35 1.82 0.68
C ARG A 248 28.07 1.11 1.11
N THR A 249 27.03 1.35 0.33
CA THR A 249 25.72 0.73 0.36
C THR A 249 25.60 -0.27 -0.79
N PHE A 250 24.47 -0.99 -0.88
CA PHE A 250 24.24 -1.89 -2.03
C PHE A 250 24.10 -1.11 -3.33
N ASN A 251 23.61 0.12 -3.29
CA ASN A 251 23.47 0.98 -4.46
C ASN A 251 24.82 1.43 -5.04
N ASP A 252 25.89 1.36 -4.26
CA ASP A 252 27.24 1.74 -4.72
C ASP A 252 27.97 0.58 -5.41
N LEU A 253 27.40 -0.63 -5.42
CA LEU A 253 27.99 -1.79 -6.07
C LEU A 253 27.64 -1.79 -7.57
N SER A 254 28.61 -2.13 -8.40
CA SER A 254 28.34 -2.48 -9.80
C SER A 254 27.89 -3.93 -9.90
N GLU A 255 27.14 -4.27 -10.94
CA GLU A 255 26.89 -5.66 -11.38
C GLU A 255 28.18 -6.48 -11.54
#